data_AF-A0A352K094-F1
#
_entry.id   AF-A0A352K094-F1
#
_cell.length_a   1.000
_cell.length_b   1.000
_cell.length_c   1.000
_cell.angle_alpha   90.00
_cell.angle_beta   90.00
_cell.angle_gamma   90.00
#
_symmetry.space_group_name_H-M   'P 1'
#
loop_
_entity.id
_entity.type
_entity.pdbx_description
1 polymer ?
#
loop_
_entity_poly.entity_id
_entity_poly.type
_entity_poly.pdbx_seq_one_letter_code
_entity_poly.pdbx_strand_id
1 'polypeptide(L)'
;MLTATDIGQIESFRPKRFAQRYGVDPLLTLFVLVTALYGLIILYSASGQSLSMVIRQGAHVVVGLGVMAILSQVRRDIIVHVTPFIFAFAILLLIAVLVIGVGAKGAQRWLDLPGLPRFQPSELMKLALPAMVTWWLTRRQLPPTISQLAIAALLIVIPVALIAKQPDLGTSIIIAGSGFFVIFLAGVSWRLLAILGGLGVASLPVLWMVMRDYQRTRVLTLLDPQSDPLGAGWNTIQAMTAL
;
A
#
# COMPACT_ATOMS: atom_id res chain seq x y z
N MET A 1 0.65 18.37 -48.81
CA MET A 1 1.55 19.38 -48.21
C MET A 1 0.76 20.08 -47.12
N LEU A 2 0.80 19.57 -45.90
CA LEU A 2 0.17 20.20 -44.73
C LEU A 2 1.21 21.14 -44.13
N THR A 3 0.87 22.42 -44.03
CA THR A 3 1.74 23.49 -43.56
C THR A 3 1.95 23.40 -42.04
N ALA A 4 3.12 23.87 -41.59
CA ALA A 4 3.58 23.82 -40.19
C ALA A 4 2.70 24.57 -39.18
N THR A 5 1.58 25.16 -39.63
CA THR A 5 0.59 25.87 -38.81
C THR A 5 -0.41 24.93 -38.11
N ASP A 6 -0.68 23.73 -38.64
CA ASP A 6 -1.64 22.78 -38.02
C ASP A 6 -1.06 21.97 -36.85
N ILE A 7 0.27 22.01 -36.66
CA ILE A 7 0.98 21.28 -35.60
C ILE A 7 1.01 22.07 -34.29
N GLY A 8 0.47 23.30 -34.26
CA GLY A 8 0.45 24.20 -33.12
C GLY A 8 -0.68 23.98 -32.11
N GLN A 9 -1.57 23.01 -32.34
CA GLN A 9 -2.74 22.76 -31.48
C GLN A 9 -2.73 21.43 -30.74
N ILE A 10 -1.54 20.86 -30.47
CA ILE A 10 -1.46 19.93 -29.33
C ILE A 10 -1.55 20.82 -28.09
N GLU A 11 -2.78 20.98 -27.59
CA GLU A 11 -3.06 21.59 -26.30
C GLU A 11 -2.06 21.02 -25.29
N SER A 12 -1.02 21.81 -24.99
CA SER A 12 -0.17 21.56 -23.85
C SER A 12 -1.14 21.38 -22.68
N PHE A 13 -1.17 20.20 -22.08
CA PHE A 13 -1.91 19.93 -20.86
C PHE A 13 -1.39 20.91 -19.83
N ARG A 14 -1.95 22.12 -19.77
CA ARG A 14 -1.54 23.17 -18.84
C ARG A 14 -2.13 22.73 -17.51
N PRO A 15 -1.33 22.20 -16.56
CA PRO A 15 -1.87 21.96 -15.24
C PRO A 15 -2.43 23.28 -14.72
N LYS A 16 -3.67 23.25 -14.21
CA LYS A 16 -4.38 24.43 -13.72
C LYS A 16 -3.45 25.23 -12.79
N ARG A 17 -3.38 26.55 -12.99
CA ARG A 17 -2.51 27.53 -12.29
C ARG A 17 -2.41 27.35 -10.77
N PHE A 18 -3.46 26.78 -10.15
CA PHE A 18 -3.55 26.47 -8.73
C PHE A 18 -2.69 25.26 -8.30
N ALA A 19 -2.64 24.20 -9.11
CA ALA A 19 -1.86 22.99 -8.82
C ALA A 19 -0.35 23.23 -8.87
N GLN A 20 0.10 24.13 -9.75
CA GLN A 20 1.50 24.56 -9.80
C GLN A 20 1.91 25.48 -8.64
N ARG A 21 0.96 26.26 -8.07
CA ARG A 21 1.28 27.23 -7.01
C ARG A 21 1.34 26.61 -5.62
N TYR A 22 0.51 25.60 -5.34
CA TYR A 22 0.40 24.98 -4.03
C TYR A 22 0.80 23.50 -3.99
N GLY A 23 1.17 22.90 -5.13
CA GLY A 23 1.57 21.49 -5.20
C GLY A 23 0.43 20.49 -4.98
N VAL A 24 -0.83 20.94 -5.13
CA VAL A 24 -2.03 20.14 -4.81
C VAL A 24 -3.04 20.19 -5.95
N ASP A 25 -3.54 19.02 -6.38
CA ASP A 25 -4.63 18.91 -7.36
C ASP A 25 -5.99 19.12 -6.65
N PRO A 26 -6.74 20.19 -6.98
CA PRO A 26 -8.01 20.49 -6.32
C PRO A 26 -9.07 19.41 -6.48
N LEU A 27 -9.10 18.71 -7.62
CA LEU A 27 -10.12 17.70 -7.91
C LEU A 27 -9.86 16.43 -7.09
N LEU A 28 -8.61 15.97 -7.05
CA LEU A 28 -8.24 14.84 -6.21
C LEU A 28 -8.45 15.16 -4.72
N THR A 29 -8.11 16.38 -4.32
CA THR A 29 -8.33 16.85 -2.93
C THR A 29 -9.81 16.83 -2.58
N LEU A 30 -10.68 17.29 -3.48
CA LEU A 30 -12.13 17.22 -3.28
C LEU A 30 -12.60 15.76 -3.09
N PHE A 31 -12.15 14.82 -3.91
CA PHE A 31 -12.52 13.41 -3.76
C PHE A 31 -12.04 12.80 -2.44
N VAL A 32 -10.83 13.14 -2.00
CA VAL A 32 -10.32 12.71 -0.69
C VAL A 32 -11.17 13.28 0.45
N LEU A 33 -11.56 14.55 0.38
CA LEU A 33 -12.41 15.18 1.40
C LEU A 33 -13.80 14.56 1.43
N VAL A 34 -14.43 14.36 0.27
CA VAL A 34 -15.76 13.75 0.17
C VAL A 34 -15.76 12.34 0.73
N THR A 35 -14.77 11.52 0.35
CA THR A 35 -14.65 10.14 0.85
C THR A 35 -14.38 10.09 2.35
N ALA A 36 -13.55 11.00 2.88
CA ALA A 36 -13.30 11.11 4.32
C ALA A 36 -14.56 11.51 5.10
N LEU A 37 -15.30 12.51 4.64
CA LEU A 37 -16.56 12.95 5.26
C LEU A 37 -17.63 11.86 5.20
N TYR A 38 -17.79 11.22 4.05
CA TYR A 38 -18.72 10.12 3.89
C TYR A 38 -18.37 8.94 4.81
N GLY A 39 -17.08 8.63 4.97
CA GLY A 39 -16.60 7.63 5.93
C GLY A 39 -16.96 7.96 7.38
N LEU A 40 -16.94 9.23 7.79
CA LEU A 40 -17.37 9.65 9.13
C LEU A 40 -18.89 9.48 9.33
N ILE A 41 -19.69 9.74 8.29
CA ILE A 41 -21.15 9.52 8.32
C ILE A 41 -21.45 8.02 8.48
N ILE A 42 -20.78 7.17 7.69
CA ILE A 42 -20.91 5.71 7.81
C ILE A 42 -20.49 5.25 9.21
N LEU A 43 -19.38 5.77 9.74
CA LEU A 43 -18.90 5.42 11.08
C LEU A 43 -19.91 5.80 12.15
N TYR A 44 -20.55 6.97 12.06
CA TYR A 44 -21.60 7.37 12.99
C TYR A 44 -22.76 6.36 12.99
N SER A 45 -23.22 5.95 11.81
CA SER A 45 -24.28 4.94 11.67
C SER A 45 -23.85 3.58 12.24
N ALA A 46 -22.68 3.08 11.83
CA ALA A 46 -22.18 1.75 12.19
C ALA A 46 -21.76 1.63 13.67
N SER A 47 -21.39 2.74 14.32
CA SER A 47 -21.01 2.76 15.73
C SER A 47 -22.19 2.90 16.70
N GLY A 48 -23.43 2.81 16.21
CA GLY A 48 -24.62 3.04 17.03
C GLY A 48 -24.74 4.50 17.47
N GLN A 49 -24.41 5.44 16.58
CA GLN A 49 -24.48 6.89 16.81
C GLN A 49 -23.49 7.40 17.87
N SER A 50 -22.33 6.74 18.01
CA SER A 50 -21.31 7.12 18.98
C SER A 50 -20.51 8.35 18.51
N LEU A 51 -20.85 9.52 19.05
CA LEU A 51 -20.14 10.76 18.72
C LEU A 51 -18.66 10.72 19.14
N SER A 52 -18.31 10.02 20.21
CA SER A 52 -16.91 9.90 20.68
C SER A 52 -16.01 9.17 19.68
N MET A 53 -16.54 8.16 18.97
CA MET A 53 -15.81 7.48 17.89
C MET A 53 -15.61 8.39 16.68
N VAL A 54 -16.65 9.16 16.32
CA VAL A 54 -16.58 10.12 15.20
C VAL A 54 -15.57 11.22 15.49
N ILE A 55 -15.57 11.79 16.71
CA ILE A 55 -14.61 12.83 17.11
C ILE A 55 -13.18 12.28 17.04
N ARG A 56 -12.93 11.09 17.57
CA ARG A 56 -11.60 10.45 17.53
C ARG A 56 -11.15 10.20 16.09
N GLN A 57 -12.04 9.69 15.23
CA GLN A 57 -11.72 9.46 13.83
C GLN A 57 -11.52 10.77 13.06
N GLY A 58 -12.32 11.80 13.37
CA GLY A 58 -12.17 13.14 12.81
C GLY A 58 -10.80 13.74 13.15
N ALA A 59 -10.30 13.56 14.38
CA ALA A 59 -8.95 13.96 14.75
C ALA A 59 -7.88 13.26 13.89
N HIS A 60 -8.01 11.94 13.66
CA HIS A 60 -7.10 11.21 12.77
C HIS A 60 -7.16 11.71 11.33
N VAL A 61 -8.35 12.03 10.82
CA VAL A 61 -8.51 12.61 9.47
C VAL A 61 -7.81 13.96 9.38
N VAL A 62 -8.00 14.85 10.36
CA VAL A 62 -7.34 16.17 10.40
C VAL A 62 -5.81 16.01 10.44
N VAL A 63 -5.29 15.13 11.30
CA VAL A 63 -3.85 14.84 11.37
C VAL A 63 -3.34 14.30 10.04
N GLY A 64 -4.05 13.35 9.43
CA GLY A 64 -3.69 12.77 8.12
C GLY A 64 -3.67 13.81 7.00
N LEU A 65 -4.68 14.68 6.93
CA LEU A 65 -4.72 15.80 5.99
C LEU A 65 -3.59 16.79 6.21
N GLY A 66 -3.25 17.08 7.48
CA GLY A 66 -2.11 17.93 7.84
C GLY A 66 -0.77 17.34 7.37
N VAL A 67 -0.53 16.05 7.64
CA VAL A 67 0.66 15.35 7.16
C VAL A 67 0.72 15.34 5.64
N MET A 68 -0.40 15.08 4.96
CA MET A 68 -0.48 15.10 3.50
C MET A 68 -0.17 16.50 2.94
N ALA A 69 -0.68 17.57 3.56
CA ALA A 69 -0.41 18.95 3.16
C ALA A 69 1.06 19.33 3.37
N ILE A 70 1.71 18.86 4.43
CA ILE A 70 3.15 19.08 4.65
C ILE A 70 3.96 18.31 3.60
N LEU A 71 3.65 17.03 3.39
CA LEU A 71 4.36 16.19 2.41
C LEU A 71 4.19 16.67 0.98
N SER A 72 3.06 17.30 0.62
CA SER A 72 2.85 17.87 -0.71
C SER A 72 3.76 19.06 -1.01
N GLN A 73 4.28 19.75 0.02
CA GLN A 73 5.27 20.82 -0.15
C GLN A 73 6.71 20.30 -0.29
N VAL A 74 6.95 19.02 -0.02
CA VAL A 74 8.30 18.44 -0.11
C VAL A 74 8.68 18.31 -1.58
N ARG A 75 9.81 18.93 -1.94
CA ARG A 75 10.30 18.88 -3.31
C ARG A 75 10.64 17.45 -3.73
N ARG A 76 10.31 17.11 -4.99
CA ARG A 76 10.55 15.77 -5.56
C ARG A 76 12.01 15.31 -5.45
N ASP A 77 12.97 16.21 -5.63
CA ASP A 77 14.39 15.88 -5.53
C ASP A 77 14.75 15.40 -4.11
N ILE A 78 14.22 16.03 -3.07
CA ILE A 78 14.42 15.58 -1.68
C ILE A 78 13.86 14.16 -1.52
N ILE A 79 12.64 13.91 -1.98
CA ILE A 79 11.99 12.59 -1.92
C ILE A 79 12.91 11.53 -2.53
N VAL A 80 13.39 11.76 -3.76
CA VAL A 80 14.29 10.83 -4.45
C VAL A 80 15.59 10.60 -3.68
N HIS A 81 16.18 11.62 -3.05
CA HIS A 81 17.40 11.45 -2.27
C HIS A 81 17.16 10.65 -0.98
N VAL A 82 16.04 10.89 -0.29
CA VAL A 82 15.74 10.23 1.00
C VAL A 82 15.16 8.82 0.84
N THR A 83 14.63 8.45 -0.32
CA THR A 83 13.97 7.14 -0.57
C THR A 83 14.75 5.93 -0.03
N PRO A 84 16.06 5.74 -0.26
CA PRO A 84 16.80 4.58 0.24
C PRO A 84 16.85 4.54 1.76
N PHE A 85 16.99 5.71 2.39
CA PHE A 85 17.03 5.82 3.84
C PHE A 85 15.66 5.51 4.44
N ILE A 86 14.58 6.00 3.84
CA ILE A 86 13.21 5.67 4.25
C ILE A 86 12.95 4.17 4.09
N PHE A 87 13.37 3.57 2.98
CA PHE A 87 13.21 2.14 2.75
C PHE A 87 14.00 1.30 3.76
N ALA A 88 15.28 1.62 3.98
CA ALA A 88 16.11 0.94 4.98
C ALA A 88 15.52 1.09 6.38
N PHE A 89 15.08 2.29 6.75
CA PHE A 89 14.41 2.56 8.02
C PHE A 89 13.11 1.73 8.16
N ALA A 90 12.29 1.65 7.11
CA ALA A 90 11.08 0.84 7.11
C ALA A 90 11.38 -0.66 7.27
N ILE A 91 12.45 -1.18 6.64
CA ILE A 91 12.94 -2.54 6.85
C ILE A 91 13.36 -2.76 8.31
N LEU A 92 14.13 -1.84 8.89
CA LEU A 92 14.54 -1.91 10.29
C LEU A 92 13.33 -1.93 11.23
N LEU A 93 12.31 -1.11 10.97
CA LEU A 93 11.08 -1.14 11.75
C LEU A 93 10.30 -2.44 11.60
N LEU A 94 10.27 -3.05 10.40
CA LEU A 94 9.66 -4.38 10.21
C LEU A 94 10.42 -5.46 11.00
N ILE A 95 11.75 -5.39 11.04
CA ILE A 95 12.56 -6.30 11.85
C ILE A 95 12.28 -6.03 13.34
N ALA A 96 12.21 -4.77 13.76
CA ALA A 96 11.91 -4.40 15.14
C ALA A 96 10.56 -4.97 15.61
N VAL A 97 9.52 -4.92 14.77
CA VAL A 97 8.22 -5.53 15.09
C VAL A 97 8.31 -7.03 15.35
N LEU A 98 9.19 -7.74 14.64
CA LEU A 98 9.35 -9.18 14.87
C LEU A 98 10.02 -9.52 16.22
N VAL A 99 10.75 -8.57 16.81
CA VAL A 99 11.48 -8.78 18.07
C VAL A 99 10.74 -8.20 19.27
N ILE A 100 10.27 -6.95 19.15
CA ILE A 100 9.67 -6.17 20.25
C ILE A 100 8.23 -5.73 19.96
N GLY A 101 7.63 -6.19 18.86
CA GLY A 101 6.28 -5.82 18.48
C GLY A 101 5.25 -6.31 19.51
N VAL A 102 4.26 -5.46 19.79
CA VAL A 102 3.11 -5.86 20.57
C VAL A 102 2.08 -6.53 19.67
N GLY A 103 1.46 -7.59 20.19
CA GLY A 103 0.45 -8.35 19.48
C GLY A 103 -0.95 -8.11 20.01
N ALA A 104 -1.93 -8.05 19.10
CA ALA A 104 -3.33 -8.28 19.42
C ALA A 104 -3.76 -9.58 18.72
N LYS A 105 -4.51 -10.44 19.42
CA LYS A 105 -5.05 -11.71 18.85
C LYS A 105 -3.97 -12.61 18.19
N GLY A 106 -2.79 -12.70 18.79
CA GLY A 106 -1.70 -13.58 18.33
C GLY A 106 -0.86 -13.07 17.15
N ALA A 107 -1.05 -11.81 16.71
CA ALA A 107 -0.28 -11.20 15.64
C ALA A 107 0.48 -9.95 16.09
N GLN A 108 1.82 -10.02 16.14
CA GLN A 108 2.70 -8.87 16.41
C GLN A 108 2.85 -8.03 15.14
N ARG A 109 2.18 -6.87 15.11
CA ARG A 109 2.15 -5.98 13.93
C ARG A 109 2.39 -4.51 14.27
N TRP A 110 2.29 -4.17 15.56
CA TRP A 110 2.31 -2.81 16.03
C TRP A 110 3.53 -2.61 16.92
N LEU A 111 4.15 -1.43 16.78
CA LEU A 111 5.10 -0.93 17.76
C LEU A 111 4.32 -0.02 18.72
N ASP A 112 4.36 -0.37 20.00
CA ASP A 112 3.80 0.46 21.09
C ASP A 112 4.97 1.18 21.75
N LEU A 113 5.25 2.39 21.27
CA LEU A 113 6.30 3.24 21.82
C LEU A 113 5.68 4.07 22.95
N PRO A 114 6.25 4.07 24.16
CA PRO A 114 5.71 4.84 25.29
C PRO A 114 5.50 6.32 24.91
N GLY A 115 4.26 6.80 25.05
CA GLY A 115 3.89 8.19 24.75
C GLY A 115 3.60 8.51 23.28
N LEU A 116 3.71 7.54 22.35
CA LEU A 116 3.35 7.69 20.95
C LEU A 116 2.16 6.79 20.57
N PRO A 117 1.38 7.16 19.54
CA PRO A 117 0.36 6.28 18.99
C PRO A 117 0.99 4.98 18.47
N ARG A 118 0.22 3.89 18.54
CA ARG A 118 0.63 2.61 17.94
C ARG A 118 0.94 2.81 16.47
N PHE A 119 2.15 2.42 16.07
CA PHE A 119 2.62 2.57 14.69
C PHE A 119 2.75 1.20 14.03
N GLN A 120 2.24 1.07 12.81
CA GLN A 120 2.33 -0.15 12.02
C GLN A 120 3.37 0.06 10.89
N PRO A 121 4.57 -0.52 10.97
CA PRO A 121 5.63 -0.29 9.98
C PRO A 121 5.30 -0.72 8.55
N SER A 122 4.40 -1.69 8.37
CA SER A 122 3.95 -2.09 7.04
C SER A 122 3.18 -0.98 6.30
N GLU A 123 2.60 -0.02 7.03
CA GLU A 123 1.97 1.17 6.43
C GLU A 123 3.01 2.05 5.72
N LEU A 124 4.17 2.27 6.33
CA LEU A 124 5.29 2.99 5.72
C LEU A 124 5.84 2.21 4.51
N MET A 125 5.91 0.88 4.61
CA MET A 125 6.42 0.03 3.53
C MET A 125 5.56 0.09 2.26
N LYS A 126 4.24 0.31 2.36
CA LYS A 126 3.36 0.52 1.19
C LYS A 126 3.79 1.70 0.31
N LEU A 127 4.42 2.72 0.90
CA LEU A 127 4.94 3.88 0.17
C LEU A 127 6.41 3.68 -0.19
N ALA A 128 7.21 3.18 0.76
CA ALA A 128 8.66 3.07 0.61
C ALA A 128 9.08 2.05 -0.46
N LEU A 129 8.37 0.92 -0.58
CA LEU A 129 8.72 -0.14 -1.53
C LEU A 129 8.60 0.30 -3.00
N PRO A 130 7.43 0.76 -3.51
CA PRO A 130 7.33 1.18 -4.90
C PRO A 130 8.26 2.35 -5.20
N ALA A 131 8.46 3.27 -4.24
CA ALA A 131 9.43 4.35 -4.36
C ALA A 131 10.87 3.81 -4.52
N MET A 132 11.28 2.84 -3.71
CA MET A 132 12.62 2.24 -3.76
C MET A 132 12.86 1.44 -5.04
N VAL A 133 11.88 0.65 -5.48
CA VAL A 133 11.97 -0.08 -6.75
C VAL A 133 12.08 0.90 -7.91
N THR A 134 11.28 1.97 -7.91
CA THR A 134 11.36 3.04 -8.93
C THR A 134 12.73 3.72 -8.90
N TRP A 135 13.21 4.08 -7.71
CA TRP A 135 14.52 4.70 -7.48
C TRP A 135 15.68 3.84 -7.99
N TRP A 136 15.57 2.53 -7.85
CA TRP A 136 16.55 1.56 -8.36
C TRP A 136 16.52 1.46 -9.88
N LEU A 137 15.33 1.33 -10.48
CA LEU A 137 15.18 1.09 -11.92
C LEU A 137 15.46 2.35 -12.76
N THR A 138 15.02 3.52 -12.31
CA THR A 138 15.11 4.78 -13.08
C THR A 138 16.52 5.36 -13.22
N ARG A 139 17.49 4.88 -12.42
CA ARG A 139 18.90 5.29 -12.56
C ARG A 139 19.70 4.47 -13.57
N ARG A 140 19.03 3.58 -14.29
CA ARG A 140 19.64 2.71 -15.28
C ARG A 140 18.91 2.84 -16.60
N GLN A 141 19.51 2.31 -17.65
CA GLN A 141 18.86 2.22 -18.94
C GLN A 141 17.64 1.32 -18.85
N LEU A 142 16.51 1.80 -19.36
CA LEU A 142 15.28 1.03 -19.52
C LEU A 142 15.20 0.52 -20.96
N PRO A 143 14.72 -0.71 -21.20
CA PRO A 143 14.22 -1.68 -20.21
C PRO A 143 15.34 -2.32 -19.37
N PRO A 144 15.04 -2.73 -18.12
CA PRO A 144 16.05 -3.24 -17.20
C PRO A 144 16.60 -4.61 -17.63
N THR A 145 17.88 -4.85 -17.36
CA THR A 145 18.51 -6.17 -17.56
C THR A 145 18.03 -7.20 -16.53
N ILE A 146 18.23 -8.49 -16.80
CA ILE A 146 17.87 -9.58 -15.87
C ILE A 146 18.53 -9.40 -14.49
N SER A 147 19.79 -8.95 -14.44
CA SER A 147 20.49 -8.66 -13.18
C SER A 147 19.84 -7.51 -12.39
N GLN A 148 19.37 -6.48 -13.08
CA GLN A 148 18.66 -5.36 -12.44
C GLN A 148 17.30 -5.79 -11.92
N LEU A 149 16.60 -6.67 -12.65
CA LEU A 149 15.35 -7.28 -12.23
C LEU A 149 15.52 -8.23 -11.05
N ALA A 150 16.61 -8.99 -10.99
CA ALA A 150 16.90 -9.85 -9.84
C ALA A 150 17.06 -9.01 -8.55
N ILE A 151 17.72 -7.85 -8.63
CA ILE A 151 17.85 -6.95 -7.49
C ILE A 151 16.50 -6.29 -7.14
N ALA A 152 15.71 -5.88 -8.14
CA ALA A 152 14.36 -5.38 -7.90
C ALA A 152 13.46 -6.44 -7.23
N ALA A 153 13.56 -7.70 -7.66
CA ALA A 153 12.86 -8.82 -7.03
C ALA A 153 13.29 -9.01 -5.57
N LEU A 154 14.59 -8.90 -5.27
CA LEU A 154 15.09 -8.97 -3.89
C LEU A 154 14.55 -7.83 -3.01
N LEU A 155 14.52 -6.60 -3.55
CA LEU A 155 13.93 -5.43 -2.88
C LEU A 155 12.44 -5.61 -2.57
N ILE A 156 11.73 -6.46 -3.33
CA ILE A 156 10.33 -6.81 -3.10
C ILE A 156 10.19 -7.97 -2.13
N VAL A 157 10.90 -9.07 -2.36
CA VAL A 157 10.75 -10.32 -1.61
C VAL A 157 11.14 -10.15 -0.14
N ILE A 158 12.19 -9.39 0.17
CA ILE A 158 12.64 -9.18 1.56
C ILE A 158 11.51 -8.58 2.43
N PRO A 159 10.96 -7.38 2.14
CA PRO A 159 9.89 -6.80 2.95
C PRO A 159 8.62 -7.64 2.93
N VAL A 160 8.25 -8.24 1.79
CA VAL A 160 7.07 -9.12 1.69
C VAL A 160 7.20 -10.32 2.62
N ALA A 161 8.37 -10.96 2.66
CA ALA A 161 8.63 -12.08 3.56
C ALA A 161 8.62 -11.66 5.04
N LEU A 162 9.18 -10.49 5.38
CA LEU A 162 9.13 -9.95 6.74
C LEU A 162 7.68 -9.70 7.19
N ILE A 163 6.83 -9.16 6.32
CA ILE A 163 5.42 -8.86 6.64
C ILE A 163 4.59 -10.14 6.70
N ALA A 164 4.84 -11.12 5.83
CA ALA A 164 4.20 -12.43 5.89
C ALA A 164 4.50 -13.14 7.23
N LYS A 165 5.70 -12.94 7.78
CA LYS A 165 6.08 -13.41 9.13
C LYS A 165 5.36 -12.66 10.27
N GLN A 166 4.85 -11.45 10.04
CA GLN A 166 4.05 -10.63 10.98
C GLN A 166 2.55 -11.00 10.95
N PRO A 167 2.27 -12.31 10.82
CA PRO A 167 0.96 -12.83 10.43
C PRO A 167 0.07 -11.98 9.47
N ASP A 168 0.58 -11.09 8.61
CA ASP A 168 -0.22 -10.10 7.85
C ASP A 168 -0.23 -10.36 6.32
N LEU A 169 -1.00 -11.37 5.90
CA LEU A 169 -1.03 -11.79 4.50
C LEU A 169 -1.64 -10.76 3.54
N GLY A 170 -2.69 -10.05 3.97
CA GLY A 170 -3.35 -9.05 3.12
C GLY A 170 -2.38 -7.92 2.75
N THR A 171 -1.64 -7.43 3.75
CA THR A 171 -0.67 -6.35 3.53
C THR A 171 0.53 -6.81 2.68
N SER A 172 1.01 -8.05 2.87
CA SER A 172 2.11 -8.58 2.07
C SER A 172 1.75 -8.69 0.58
N ILE A 173 0.51 -9.09 0.26
CA ILE A 173 0.03 -9.20 -1.13
C ILE A 173 -0.06 -7.82 -1.78
N ILE A 174 -0.61 -6.83 -1.09
CA ILE A 174 -0.72 -5.45 -1.59
C ILE A 174 0.67 -4.88 -1.89
N ILE A 175 1.63 -5.07 -0.98
CA ILE A 175 3.00 -4.58 -1.14
C ILE A 175 3.71 -5.30 -2.28
N ALA A 176 3.59 -6.62 -2.38
CA ALA A 176 4.13 -7.40 -3.50
C ALA A 176 3.57 -6.92 -4.84
N GLY A 177 2.24 -6.72 -4.91
CA GLY A 177 1.56 -6.20 -6.09
C GLY A 177 2.04 -4.80 -6.48
N SER A 178 2.27 -3.91 -5.51
CA SER A 178 2.78 -2.57 -5.78
C SER A 178 4.19 -2.59 -6.41
N GLY A 179 5.07 -3.46 -5.94
CA GLY A 179 6.41 -3.63 -6.52
C GLY A 179 6.36 -4.24 -7.92
N PHE A 180 5.53 -5.28 -8.10
CA PHE A 180 5.30 -5.90 -9.40
C PHE A 180 4.77 -4.89 -10.42
N PHE A 181 3.85 -4.01 -10.00
CA PHE A 181 3.30 -2.96 -10.84
C PHE A 181 4.38 -1.95 -11.29
N VAL A 182 5.32 -1.59 -10.42
CA VAL A 182 6.46 -0.75 -10.82
C VAL A 182 7.35 -1.45 -11.84
N ILE A 183 7.63 -2.75 -11.67
CA ILE A 183 8.39 -3.53 -12.65
C ILE A 183 7.68 -3.58 -14.00
N PHE A 184 6.35 -3.74 -13.99
CA PHE A 184 5.52 -3.66 -15.20
C PHE A 184 5.69 -2.31 -15.91
N LEU A 185 5.57 -1.19 -15.17
CA LEU A 185 5.72 0.16 -15.72
C LEU A 185 7.14 0.47 -16.22
N ALA A 186 8.17 -0.28 -15.78
CA ALA A 186 9.54 -0.11 -16.24
C ALA A 186 9.79 -0.62 -17.69
N GLY A 187 8.75 -1.12 -18.38
CA GLY A 187 8.84 -1.56 -19.77
C GLY A 187 9.36 -2.99 -19.94
N VAL A 188 9.22 -3.83 -18.92
CA VAL A 188 9.62 -5.24 -18.98
C VAL A 188 8.69 -6.00 -19.94
N SER A 189 9.25 -6.95 -20.70
CA SER A 189 8.46 -7.75 -21.65
C SER A 189 7.34 -8.52 -20.94
N TRP A 190 6.16 -8.59 -21.57
CA TRP A 190 5.00 -9.31 -21.03
C TRP A 190 5.28 -10.79 -20.77
N ARG A 191 6.18 -11.40 -21.57
CA ARG A 191 6.65 -12.78 -21.35
C ARG A 191 7.35 -12.94 -20.00
N LEU A 192 8.25 -12.02 -19.66
CA LEU A 192 8.98 -12.08 -18.40
C LEU A 192 8.07 -11.78 -17.22
N LEU A 193 7.12 -10.86 -17.37
CA LEU A 193 6.09 -10.59 -16.36
C LEU A 193 5.18 -11.79 -16.13
N ALA A 194 4.79 -12.50 -17.20
CA ALA A 194 4.03 -13.74 -17.09
C ALA A 194 4.83 -14.84 -16.38
N ILE A 195 6.15 -14.94 -16.62
CA ILE A 195 7.02 -15.86 -15.88
C ILE A 195 7.09 -15.47 -14.40
N LEU A 196 7.31 -14.19 -14.07
CA LEU A 196 7.38 -13.73 -12.68
C LEU A 196 6.05 -13.93 -11.94
N GLY A 197 4.93 -13.58 -12.58
CA GLY A 197 3.59 -13.84 -12.06
C GLY A 197 3.32 -15.33 -11.89
N GLY A 198 3.71 -16.14 -12.88
CA GLY A 198 3.62 -17.59 -12.84
C GLY A 198 4.43 -18.21 -11.70
N LEU A 199 5.66 -17.73 -11.45
CA LEU A 199 6.46 -18.13 -10.28
C LEU A 199 5.80 -17.74 -8.97
N GLY A 200 5.17 -16.55 -8.91
CA GLY A 200 4.37 -16.12 -7.77
C GLY A 200 3.21 -17.09 -7.48
N VAL A 201 2.45 -17.46 -8.51
CA VAL A 201 1.35 -18.45 -8.40
C VAL A 201 1.89 -19.83 -8.03
N ALA A 202 2.99 -20.27 -8.65
CA ALA A 202 3.63 -21.55 -8.36
C ALA A 202 4.17 -21.64 -6.92
N SER A 203 4.40 -20.50 -6.25
CA SER A 203 4.78 -20.46 -4.84
C SER A 203 3.62 -20.66 -3.86
N LEU A 204 2.36 -20.61 -4.32
CA LEU A 204 1.17 -20.74 -3.46
C LEU A 204 1.11 -22.06 -2.66
N PRO A 205 1.45 -23.24 -3.23
CA PRO A 205 1.48 -24.48 -2.45
C PRO A 205 2.51 -24.45 -1.32
N VAL A 206 3.68 -23.88 -1.57
CA VAL A 206 4.73 -23.69 -0.55
C VAL A 206 4.24 -22.73 0.52
N LEU A 207 3.60 -21.63 0.11
CA LEU A 207 2.99 -20.68 1.04
C LEU A 207 1.92 -21.36 1.91
N TRP A 208 1.07 -22.20 1.32
CA TRP A 208 0.04 -22.96 2.04
C TRP A 208 0.63 -23.87 3.12
N MET A 209 1.74 -24.54 2.82
CA MET A 209 2.44 -25.41 3.79
C MET A 209 3.03 -24.61 4.96
N VAL A 210 3.51 -23.39 4.72
CA VAL A 210 4.14 -22.53 5.75
C VAL A 210 3.12 -21.66 6.50
N MET A 211 1.92 -21.48 5.95
CA MET A 211 0.85 -20.69 6.58
C MET A 211 0.41 -21.29 7.92
N ARG A 212 0.18 -20.41 8.90
CA ARG A 212 -0.41 -20.75 10.20
C ARG A 212 -1.89 -21.11 10.02
N ASP A 213 -2.45 -21.91 10.92
CA ASP A 213 -3.83 -22.42 10.78
C ASP A 213 -4.86 -21.30 10.63
N TYR A 214 -4.77 -20.24 11.44
CA TYR A 214 -5.68 -19.10 11.31
C TYR A 214 -5.58 -18.39 9.93
N GLN A 215 -4.43 -18.44 9.26
CA GLN A 215 -4.26 -17.89 7.91
C GLN A 215 -5.00 -18.75 6.89
N ARG A 216 -4.89 -20.07 7.02
CA ARG A 216 -5.61 -21.02 6.16
C ARG A 216 -7.11 -20.89 6.36
N THR A 217 -7.58 -20.78 7.60
CA THR A 217 -9.00 -20.54 7.91
C THR A 217 -9.50 -19.29 7.21
N ARG A 218 -8.77 -18.17 7.24
CA ARG A 218 -9.18 -16.94 6.52
C ARG A 218 -9.29 -17.13 5.01
N VAL A 219 -8.38 -17.88 4.39
CA VAL A 219 -8.45 -18.17 2.96
C VAL A 219 -9.65 -19.07 2.66
N LEU A 220 -9.87 -20.11 3.46
CA LEU A 220 -11.01 -21.02 3.30
C LEU A 220 -12.34 -20.29 3.49
N THR A 221 -12.48 -19.47 4.53
CA THR A 221 -13.68 -18.66 4.77
C THR A 221 -13.93 -17.63 3.68
N LEU A 222 -12.89 -17.14 3.00
CA LEU A 222 -13.07 -16.23 1.85
C LEU A 222 -13.60 -16.97 0.61
N LEU A 223 -13.18 -18.22 0.40
CA LEU A 223 -13.62 -19.06 -0.72
C LEU A 223 -14.99 -19.69 -0.46
N ASP A 224 -15.22 -20.13 0.78
CA ASP A 224 -16.45 -20.72 1.27
C ASP A 224 -16.77 -20.17 2.68
N PRO A 225 -17.52 -19.05 2.75
CA PRO A 225 -17.96 -18.49 4.02
C PRO A 225 -18.89 -19.43 4.81
N GLN A 226 -19.55 -20.38 4.14
CA GLN A 226 -20.51 -21.30 4.78
C GLN A 226 -19.85 -22.48 5.49
N SER A 227 -18.54 -22.70 5.27
CA SER A 227 -17.78 -23.74 5.97
C SER A 227 -17.67 -23.50 7.49
N ASP A 228 -17.78 -22.25 7.95
CA ASP A 228 -17.83 -21.90 9.38
C ASP A 228 -18.76 -20.68 9.64
N PRO A 229 -20.09 -20.90 9.66
CA PRO A 229 -21.08 -19.82 9.74
C PRO A 229 -21.10 -19.08 11.08
N LEU A 230 -20.63 -19.72 12.15
CA LEU A 230 -20.69 -19.19 13.52
C LEU A 230 -19.33 -18.65 14.01
N GLY A 231 -18.23 -19.03 13.36
CA GLY A 231 -16.89 -18.55 13.68
C GLY A 231 -16.38 -17.53 12.66
N ALA A 232 -15.43 -17.93 11.82
CA ALA A 232 -14.75 -17.01 10.91
C ALA A 232 -15.67 -16.42 9.83
N GLY A 233 -16.69 -17.16 9.37
CA GLY A 233 -17.62 -16.77 8.30
C GLY A 233 -18.76 -15.86 8.74
N TRP A 234 -19.01 -15.75 10.04
CA TRP A 234 -20.17 -15.03 10.57
C TRP A 234 -20.24 -13.56 10.11
N ASN A 235 -19.13 -12.83 10.18
CA ASN A 235 -19.09 -11.42 9.75
C ASN A 235 -19.35 -11.27 8.24
N THR A 236 -18.85 -12.20 7.43
CA THR A 236 -19.06 -12.20 5.98
C THR A 236 -20.51 -12.49 5.63
N ILE A 237 -21.13 -13.49 6.28
CA ILE A 237 -22.54 -13.86 6.08
C ILE A 237 -23.47 -12.73 6.55
N GLN A 238 -23.18 -12.09 7.69
CA GLN A 238 -23.93 -10.94 8.17
C GLN A 238 -23.86 -9.76 7.17
N ALA A 239 -22.67 -9.46 6.64
CA ALA A 239 -22.54 -8.42 5.62
C ALA A 239 -23.35 -8.73 4.35
N MET A 240 -23.41 -10.00 3.93
CA MET A 240 -24.23 -10.42 2.78
C MET A 240 -25.74 -10.40 3.06
N THR A 241 -26.16 -10.65 4.30
CA THR A 241 -27.58 -10.63 4.69
C THR A 241 -28.09 -9.20 4.93
N ALA A 242 -27.19 -8.29 5.28
CA ALA A 242 -27.50 -6.87 5.53
C ALA A 242 -27.45 -5.98 4.26
N LEU A 243 -26.99 -6.51 3.13
CA LEU A 243 -26.95 -5.87 1.80
C LEU A 243 -28.22 -6.21 1.01
#